data_AF-A0A7S2FF80-F1
#
_entry.id   AF-A0A7S2FF80-F1
#
_cell.length_a   1.000
_cell.length_b   1.000
_cell.length_c   1.000
_cell.angle_alpha   90.00
_cell.angle_beta   90.00
_cell.angle_gamma   90.00
#
_symmetry.space_group_name_H-M   'P 1'
#
loop_
_entity.id
_entity.type
_entity.pdbx_description
1 polymer ?
#
loop_
_entity_poly.entity_id
_entity_poly.type
_entity_poly.pdbx_seq_one_letter_code
_entity_poly.pdbx_strand_id
1 'polypeptide(L)'
;SFSVGLVLQRKMLSANSLSTVELTTAKSSDPLHGSNHHHEMQQSYFVDTASVTPQEVIKKYLYNRTMTKETIGLRQALFKVQRTDAFLFGHQLTNYVGQYFTDIEGADHNSDVYNATGSYPSVFGFDWTSVLEDGRDFTKHVKFAYSVGAVVTFDWKTYNPDTTDGDANTIEGRPCEGILRGWSASKKYTFQLDEIVRNIKNFTDDESGCPI
;
A
#
# COMPACT_ATOMS: atom_id res chain seq x y z
N SER A 1 -11.64 -7.16 16.08
CA SER A 1 -11.22 -6.64 14.77
C SER A 1 -10.59 -5.29 15.00
N PHE A 2 -9.25 -5.18 14.92
CA PHE A 2 -8.53 -3.91 15.12
C PHE A 2 -8.16 -3.36 13.74
N SER A 3 -8.83 -2.30 13.28
CA SER A 3 -8.30 -1.45 12.22
C SER A 3 -7.18 -0.60 12.83
N VAL A 4 -5.95 -0.82 12.37
CA VAL A 4 -4.84 0.07 12.69
C VAL A 4 -4.96 1.31 11.79
N GLY A 5 -5.77 2.27 12.23
CA GLY A 5 -5.66 3.65 11.76
C GLY A 5 -4.42 4.27 12.38
N LEU A 6 -3.39 4.52 11.57
CA LEU A 6 -2.15 5.17 12.01
C LEU A 6 -2.43 6.64 12.36
N VAL A 7 -2.86 6.89 13.61
CA VAL A 7 -2.93 8.24 14.19
C VAL A 7 -1.56 8.57 14.78
N LEU A 8 -0.75 9.30 14.02
CA LEU A 8 0.53 9.84 14.48
C LEU A 8 0.27 11.01 15.45
N GLN A 9 0.19 10.70 16.75
CA GLN A 9 0.12 11.68 17.82
C GLN A 9 1.53 12.27 18.06
N ARG A 10 1.65 13.58 17.85
CA ARG A 10 2.88 14.36 17.96
C ARG A 10 3.34 14.44 19.43
N LYS A 11 4.41 13.74 19.81
CA LYS A 11 5.12 14.01 21.06
C LYS A 11 6.29 14.95 20.76
N MET A 12 6.21 16.18 21.28
CA MET A 12 7.33 17.13 21.27
C MET A 12 8.53 16.52 21.99
N LEU A 13 9.68 16.42 21.33
CA LEU A 13 10.98 16.45 21.97
C LEU A 13 11.95 17.25 21.08
N SER A 14 12.40 18.37 21.62
CA SER A 14 13.54 19.16 21.15
C SER A 14 14.84 18.45 21.49
N ALA A 15 15.81 18.40 20.56
CA ALA A 15 17.24 18.63 20.84
C ALA A 15 18.08 18.57 19.55
N ASN A 16 19.07 19.46 19.51
CA ASN A 16 20.09 19.69 18.50
C ASN A 16 21.00 18.47 18.24
N SER A 17 21.43 18.27 16.98
CA SER A 17 22.79 18.61 16.50
C SER A 17 23.02 18.02 15.11
N LEU A 18 23.26 18.88 14.11
CA LEU A 18 23.80 18.47 12.80
C LEU A 18 25.32 18.42 12.91
N SER A 19 25.92 17.24 12.81
CA SER A 19 27.35 17.10 12.50
C SER A 19 27.49 16.59 11.06
N THR A 20 28.08 17.43 10.22
CA THR A 20 28.49 17.12 8.83
C THR A 20 29.57 16.05 8.84
N VAL A 21 29.42 14.99 8.05
CA VAL A 21 30.50 14.01 7.77
C VAL A 21 30.93 14.20 6.33
N GLU A 22 32.16 14.69 6.13
CA GLU A 22 32.85 14.66 4.83
C GLU A 22 33.40 13.24 4.58
N LEU A 23 33.14 12.70 3.39
CA LEU A 23 33.71 11.43 2.93
C LEU A 23 34.81 11.70 1.92
N THR A 24 36.05 11.50 2.33
CA THR A 24 37.25 11.45 1.49
C THR A 24 37.31 10.12 0.73
N THR A 25 37.35 10.18 -0.60
CA THR A 25 37.55 8.99 -1.45
C THR A 25 39.03 8.64 -1.56
N ALA A 26 39.41 7.44 -1.13
CA ALA A 26 40.71 6.83 -1.48
C ALA A 26 40.54 5.95 -2.73
N LYS A 27 41.40 6.16 -3.73
CA LYS A 27 41.54 5.34 -4.94
C LYS A 27 42.35 4.07 -4.62
N SER A 28 42.00 2.95 -5.25
CA SER A 28 42.97 1.87 -5.50
C SER A 28 42.90 1.40 -6.96
N SER A 29 44.07 1.36 -7.57
CA SER A 29 44.44 0.87 -8.90
C SER A 29 44.57 -0.65 -8.94
N ASP A 30 44.00 -1.35 -9.95
CA ASP A 30 44.74 -1.78 -11.15
C ASP A 30 43.89 -2.69 -12.07
N PRO A 31 44.25 -2.82 -13.37
CA PRO A 31 43.45 -3.48 -14.41
C PRO A 31 43.97 -4.89 -14.80
N LEU A 32 43.12 -5.73 -15.43
CA LEU A 32 43.36 -6.39 -16.73
C LEU A 32 42.36 -7.55 -17.06
N HIS A 33 41.77 -7.42 -18.26
CA HIS A 33 41.41 -8.45 -19.26
C HIS A 33 40.41 -9.61 -18.96
N GLY A 34 39.23 -9.52 -19.60
CA GLY A 34 38.87 -10.46 -20.67
C GLY A 34 37.85 -11.57 -20.38
N SER A 35 36.57 -11.34 -20.74
CA SER A 35 35.76 -12.14 -21.68
C SER A 35 34.25 -11.97 -21.44
N ASN A 36 33.52 -11.73 -22.54
CA ASN A 36 32.08 -11.53 -22.59
C ASN A 36 31.34 -12.88 -22.54
N HIS A 37 30.49 -13.08 -21.52
CA HIS A 37 29.28 -13.88 -21.65
C HIS A 37 28.15 -13.16 -20.92
N HIS A 38 27.19 -12.64 -21.71
CA HIS A 38 25.95 -12.06 -21.20
C HIS A 38 25.09 -13.17 -20.58
N HIS A 39 25.13 -13.26 -19.25
CA HIS A 39 24.05 -13.82 -18.45
C HIS A 39 23.52 -12.66 -17.61
N GLU A 40 22.33 -12.17 -17.96
CA GLU A 40 21.64 -11.13 -17.20
C GLU A 40 21.19 -11.74 -15.86
N MET A 41 22.10 -11.72 -14.88
CA MET A 41 21.76 -12.02 -13.50
C MET A 41 20.79 -10.94 -13.02
N GLN A 42 19.54 -11.34 -12.75
CA GLN A 42 18.65 -10.55 -11.90
C GLN A 42 19.33 -10.38 -10.53
N GLN A 43 19.95 -9.22 -10.31
CA GLN A 43 20.50 -8.86 -9.01
C GLN A 43 19.34 -8.72 -8.02
N SER A 44 19.17 -9.73 -7.16
CA SER A 44 18.34 -9.62 -5.97
C SER A 44 19.02 -8.65 -5.00
N TYR A 45 18.56 -7.41 -4.96
CA TYR A 45 19.04 -6.42 -4.01
C TYR A 45 18.42 -6.69 -2.63
N PHE A 46 19.10 -7.51 -1.82
CA PHE A 46 18.86 -7.54 -0.39
C PHE A 46 19.58 -6.34 0.23
N VAL A 47 18.81 -5.40 0.79
CA VAL A 47 19.35 -4.33 1.63
C VAL A 47 19.62 -4.94 3.00
N ASP A 48 20.86 -4.83 3.49
CA ASP A 48 21.20 -5.11 4.87
C ASP A 48 20.45 -4.10 5.77
N THR A 49 19.29 -4.51 6.29
CA THR A 49 18.37 -3.64 7.04
C THR A 49 18.89 -3.24 8.41
N ALA A 50 20.08 -3.68 8.81
CA ALA A 50 20.66 -3.32 10.10
C ALA A 50 21.14 -1.85 10.17
N SER A 51 21.24 -1.15 9.04
CA SER A 51 21.88 0.18 8.96
C SER A 51 21.02 1.32 8.42
N VAL A 52 19.79 1.07 7.96
CA VAL A 52 18.94 2.10 7.35
C VAL A 52 17.80 2.44 8.30
N THR A 53 17.73 3.70 8.73
CA THR A 53 16.62 4.14 9.58
C THR A 53 15.30 4.08 8.81
N PRO A 54 14.15 3.85 9.47
CA PRO A 54 12.84 3.93 8.81
C PRO A 54 12.62 5.25 8.05
N GLN A 55 13.19 6.35 8.54
CA GLN A 55 13.13 7.67 7.91
C GLN A 55 13.93 7.74 6.60
N GLU A 56 15.07 7.06 6.51
CA GLU A 56 15.88 6.95 5.29
C GLU A 56 15.25 6.01 4.27
N VAL A 57 14.60 4.92 4.70
CA VAL A 57 13.78 4.08 3.83
C VAL A 57 12.61 4.91 3.26
N ILE A 58 11.87 5.60 4.11
CA ILE A 58 10.80 6.53 3.71
C ILE A 58 11.33 7.57 2.72
N LYS A 59 12.46 8.21 3.01
CA LYS A 59 13.05 9.21 2.12
C LYS A 59 13.49 8.60 0.78
N LYS A 60 14.16 7.45 0.80
CA LYS A 60 14.67 6.77 -0.41
C LYS A 60 13.55 6.23 -1.30
N TYR A 61 12.45 5.74 -0.74
CA TYR A 61 11.40 5.08 -1.51
C TYR A 61 10.16 5.95 -1.76
N LEU A 62 9.88 6.96 -0.91
CA LEU A 62 8.76 7.89 -1.11
C LEU A 62 9.16 9.20 -1.81
N TYR A 63 10.39 9.70 -1.67
CA TYR A 63 10.81 10.90 -2.42
C TYR A 63 11.37 10.61 -3.81
N ASN A 64 11.76 9.37 -4.09
CA ASN A 64 12.34 8.98 -5.39
C ASN A 64 11.29 8.41 -6.36
N ARG A 65 9.99 8.54 -6.03
CA ARG A 65 8.86 8.19 -6.90
C ARG A 65 8.09 9.45 -7.29
N THR A 66 7.80 9.57 -8.57
CA THR A 66 6.88 10.57 -9.11
C THR A 66 5.46 10.23 -8.65
N MET A 67 4.93 10.94 -7.65
CA MET A 67 3.51 10.86 -7.29
C MET A 67 2.68 11.56 -8.37
N THR A 68 1.50 11.00 -8.68
CA THR A 68 0.55 11.65 -9.58
C THR A 68 -0.01 12.93 -8.96
N LYS A 69 -0.60 13.81 -9.77
CA LYS A 69 -1.20 15.06 -9.27
C LYS A 69 -2.38 14.77 -8.34
N GLU A 70 -3.11 13.71 -8.64
CA GLU A 70 -4.26 13.19 -7.92
C GLU A 70 -3.83 12.70 -6.52
N THR A 71 -2.76 11.91 -6.44
CA THR A 71 -2.18 11.47 -5.16
C THR A 71 -1.72 12.66 -4.31
N ILE A 72 -1.08 13.66 -4.93
CA ILE A 72 -0.67 14.89 -4.23
C ILE A 72 -1.91 15.66 -3.75
N GLY A 73 -2.95 15.77 -4.58
CA GLY A 73 -4.22 16.42 -4.25
C GLY A 73 -4.93 15.76 -3.07
N LEU A 74 -5.06 14.43 -3.08
CA LEU A 74 -5.60 13.64 -1.97
C LEU A 74 -4.82 13.91 -0.68
N ARG A 75 -3.49 13.82 -0.72
CA ARG A 75 -2.65 14.09 0.46
C ARG A 75 -2.89 15.50 1.00
N GLN A 76 -2.95 16.52 0.13
CA GLN A 76 -3.23 17.89 0.54
C GLN A 76 -4.63 18.05 1.15
N ALA A 77 -5.64 17.39 0.58
CA ALA A 77 -7.00 17.40 1.10
C ALA A 77 -7.07 16.79 2.51
N LEU A 78 -6.42 15.64 2.72
CA LEU A 78 -6.34 14.99 4.04
C LEU A 78 -5.65 15.90 5.08
N PHE A 79 -4.55 16.57 4.72
CA PHE A 79 -3.91 17.56 5.59
C PHE A 79 -4.77 18.77 5.92
N LYS A 80 -5.69 19.17 5.02
CA LYS A 80 -6.65 20.23 5.30
C LYS A 80 -7.70 19.77 6.29
N VAL A 81 -8.30 18.58 6.08
CA VAL A 81 -9.30 18.00 6.99
C VAL A 81 -8.73 17.83 8.39
N GLN A 82 -7.48 17.38 8.52
CA GLN A 82 -6.78 17.25 9.82
C GLN A 82 -6.74 18.57 10.63
N ARG A 83 -6.87 19.73 9.98
CA ARG A 83 -6.85 21.05 10.64
C ARG A 83 -8.24 21.58 10.98
N THR A 84 -9.26 20.75 10.83
CA THR A 84 -10.66 21.07 11.14
C THR A 84 -11.13 20.20 12.30
N ASP A 85 -12.32 20.50 12.83
CA ASP A 85 -13.00 19.66 13.82
C ASP A 85 -13.87 18.56 13.18
N ALA A 86 -13.74 18.35 11.86
CA ALA A 86 -14.44 17.31 11.13
C ALA A 86 -13.59 16.04 10.99
N PHE A 87 -14.27 14.91 10.81
CA PHE A 87 -13.65 13.64 10.45
C PHE A 87 -14.35 13.05 9.21
N LEU A 88 -13.62 12.22 8.47
CA LEU A 88 -14.17 11.48 7.34
C LEU A 88 -14.77 10.18 7.87
N PHE A 89 -16.05 9.94 7.56
CA PHE A 89 -16.69 8.65 7.83
C PHE A 89 -16.37 7.66 6.72
N GLY A 90 -15.99 6.43 7.10
CA GLY A 90 -15.63 5.37 6.18
C GLY A 90 -16.42 4.09 6.41
N HIS A 91 -16.67 3.34 5.33
CA HIS A 91 -17.39 2.08 5.39
C HIS A 91 -16.78 1.04 4.43
N GLN A 92 -16.55 -0.17 4.94
CA GLN A 92 -15.94 -1.27 4.21
C GLN A 92 -16.96 -1.92 3.28
N LEU A 93 -16.57 -2.19 2.03
CA LEU A 93 -17.38 -2.77 0.97
C LEU A 93 -18.73 -2.06 0.76
N THR A 94 -18.75 -0.74 1.00
CA THR A 94 -19.97 0.06 1.13
C THR A 94 -20.87 0.07 -0.10
N ASN A 95 -20.29 -0.16 -1.29
CA ASN A 95 -21.00 -0.23 -2.56
C ASN A 95 -20.95 -1.62 -3.21
N TYR A 96 -20.48 -2.63 -2.46
CA TYR A 96 -20.40 -4.01 -2.92
C TYR A 96 -21.40 -4.89 -2.17
N VAL A 97 -21.51 -4.75 -0.85
CA VAL A 97 -22.43 -5.56 -0.03
C VAL A 97 -23.12 -4.69 1.02
N GLY A 98 -24.39 -4.98 1.25
CA GLY A 98 -25.17 -4.40 2.33
C GLY A 98 -26.23 -5.37 2.82
N GLN A 99 -27.12 -4.90 3.69
CA GLN A 99 -28.11 -5.74 4.38
C GLN A 99 -29.03 -6.50 3.42
N TYR A 100 -29.32 -5.92 2.24
CA TYR A 100 -30.29 -6.47 1.29
C TYR A 100 -29.77 -6.54 -0.16
N PHE A 101 -28.45 -6.40 -0.37
CA PHE A 101 -27.89 -6.44 -1.71
C PHE A 101 -26.45 -6.98 -1.73
N THR A 102 -26.07 -7.50 -2.88
CA THR A 102 -24.67 -7.74 -3.25
C THR A 102 -24.52 -7.32 -4.71
N ASP A 103 -23.73 -6.28 -4.96
CA ASP A 103 -23.47 -5.75 -6.29
C ASP A 103 -22.17 -6.35 -6.83
N ILE A 104 -22.26 -7.57 -7.37
CA ILE A 104 -21.09 -8.28 -7.91
C ILE A 104 -20.51 -7.54 -9.12
N GLU A 105 -21.39 -6.91 -9.92
CA GLU A 105 -21.04 -6.30 -11.20
C GLU A 105 -20.62 -4.83 -11.10
N GLY A 106 -20.75 -4.20 -9.93
CA GLY A 106 -20.45 -2.78 -9.68
C GLY A 106 -21.32 -1.82 -10.48
N ALA A 107 -22.56 -2.21 -10.79
CA ALA A 107 -23.47 -1.48 -11.67
C ALA A 107 -24.64 -0.82 -10.94
N ASP A 108 -24.97 -1.29 -9.73
CA ASP A 108 -26.14 -0.83 -9.00
C ASP A 108 -25.80 0.34 -8.08
N HIS A 109 -24.53 0.43 -7.65
CA HIS A 109 -24.02 1.49 -6.78
C HIS A 109 -24.75 1.61 -5.43
N ASN A 110 -25.46 0.56 -5.01
CA ASN A 110 -26.21 0.52 -3.75
C ASN A 110 -25.30 0.78 -2.55
N SER A 111 -25.80 1.42 -1.49
CA SER A 111 -25.08 1.53 -0.23
C SER A 111 -26.02 1.67 0.95
N ASP A 112 -25.83 0.87 2.00
CA ASP A 112 -26.61 1.01 3.24
C ASP A 112 -26.44 2.41 3.86
N VAL A 113 -25.24 2.99 3.75
CA VAL A 113 -24.96 4.35 4.24
C VAL A 113 -25.77 5.38 3.45
N TYR A 114 -25.79 5.27 2.12
CA TYR A 114 -26.58 6.15 1.26
C TYR A 114 -28.07 6.00 1.53
N ASN A 115 -28.56 4.76 1.63
CA ASN A 115 -29.96 4.47 1.89
C ASN A 115 -30.42 5.01 3.26
N ALA A 116 -29.55 4.98 4.27
CA ALA A 116 -29.87 5.46 5.60
C ALA A 116 -29.74 6.99 5.77
N THR A 117 -28.79 7.63 5.06
CA THR A 117 -28.41 9.03 5.33
C THR A 117 -28.64 9.98 4.16
N GLY A 118 -28.91 9.47 2.97
CA GLY A 118 -28.97 10.24 1.72
C GLY A 118 -27.60 10.65 1.15
N SER A 119 -26.49 10.13 1.69
CA SER A 119 -25.13 10.42 1.23
C SER A 119 -24.20 9.21 1.36
N TYR A 120 -23.24 9.09 0.45
CA TYR A 120 -22.20 8.06 0.53
C TYR A 120 -21.20 8.37 1.66
N PRO A 121 -20.49 7.37 2.21
CA PRO A 121 -19.38 7.64 3.12
C PRO A 121 -18.27 8.40 2.39
N SER A 122 -17.50 9.21 3.11
CA SER A 122 -16.37 9.93 2.50
C SER A 122 -15.20 8.99 2.17
N VAL A 123 -15.14 7.81 2.80
CA VAL A 123 -14.09 6.80 2.56
C VAL A 123 -14.73 5.45 2.21
N PHE A 124 -14.36 4.91 1.06
CA PHE A 124 -14.78 3.60 0.57
C PHE A 124 -13.65 2.61 0.84
N GLY A 125 -13.91 1.62 1.69
CA GLY A 125 -12.95 0.58 2.03
C GLY A 125 -13.13 -0.68 1.20
N PHE A 126 -12.04 -1.28 0.77
CA PHE A 126 -11.97 -2.58 0.11
C PHE A 126 -10.85 -3.41 0.74
N ASP A 127 -10.74 -4.68 0.40
CA ASP A 127 -9.67 -5.54 0.91
C ASP A 127 -8.95 -6.32 -0.20
N TRP A 128 -7.63 -6.37 -0.11
CA TRP A 128 -6.81 -7.12 -1.07
C TRP A 128 -6.97 -8.63 -0.94
N THR A 129 -7.39 -9.14 0.22
CA THR A 129 -7.62 -10.58 0.41
C THR A 129 -8.70 -11.08 -0.55
N SER A 130 -9.82 -10.36 -0.64
CA SER A 130 -10.89 -10.63 -1.61
C SER A 130 -10.43 -10.56 -3.07
N VAL A 131 -9.49 -9.68 -3.40
CA VAL A 131 -8.95 -9.59 -4.77
C VAL A 131 -8.03 -10.76 -5.07
N LEU A 132 -7.11 -11.08 -4.15
CA LEU A 132 -6.04 -12.04 -4.37
C LEU A 132 -6.48 -13.50 -4.21
N GLU A 133 -7.40 -13.77 -3.28
CA GLU A 133 -7.79 -15.13 -2.89
C GLU A 133 -9.15 -15.50 -3.46
N ASP A 134 -10.13 -14.60 -3.38
CA ASP A 134 -11.47 -14.83 -3.93
C ASP A 134 -11.58 -14.46 -5.43
N GLY A 135 -10.55 -13.81 -5.99
CA GLY A 135 -10.53 -13.35 -7.38
C GLY A 135 -11.54 -12.23 -7.67
N ARG A 136 -11.94 -11.44 -6.66
CA ARG A 136 -12.90 -10.35 -6.84
C ARG A 136 -12.29 -9.19 -7.61
N ASP A 137 -13.04 -8.68 -8.58
CA ASP A 137 -12.71 -7.47 -9.30
C ASP A 137 -13.55 -6.29 -8.76
N PHE A 138 -12.88 -5.36 -8.08
CA PHE A 138 -13.50 -4.13 -7.58
C PHE A 138 -13.34 -2.93 -8.51
N THR A 139 -12.86 -3.11 -9.76
CA THR A 139 -12.54 -1.99 -10.66
C THR A 139 -13.69 -1.01 -10.83
N LYS A 140 -14.91 -1.52 -11.09
CA LYS A 140 -16.10 -0.66 -11.26
C LYS A 140 -16.51 0.03 -9.95
N HIS A 141 -16.40 -0.67 -8.82
CA HIS A 141 -16.70 -0.11 -7.49
C HIS A 141 -15.73 1.01 -7.10
N VAL A 142 -14.44 0.83 -7.37
CA VAL A 142 -13.39 1.82 -7.13
C VAL A 142 -13.57 3.04 -8.04
N LYS A 143 -13.86 2.82 -9.33
CA LYS A 143 -14.16 3.90 -10.27
C LYS A 143 -15.40 4.69 -9.86
N PHE A 144 -16.46 4.01 -9.40
CA PHE A 144 -17.63 4.68 -8.85
C PHE A 144 -17.26 5.54 -7.63
N ALA A 145 -16.53 4.98 -6.66
CA ALA A 145 -16.09 5.71 -5.47
C ALA A 145 -15.29 6.98 -5.84
N TYR A 146 -14.37 6.87 -6.79
CA TYR A 146 -13.62 8.01 -7.33
C TYR A 146 -14.54 9.04 -8.00
N SER A 147 -15.50 8.59 -8.81
CA SER A 147 -16.43 9.48 -9.52
C SER A 147 -17.33 10.31 -8.60
N VAL A 148 -17.62 9.82 -7.39
CA VAL A 148 -18.39 10.55 -6.37
C VAL A 148 -17.50 11.35 -5.42
N GLY A 149 -16.20 11.45 -5.70
CA GLY A 149 -15.24 12.23 -4.93
C GLY A 149 -14.84 11.60 -3.59
N ALA A 150 -15.06 10.29 -3.41
CA ALA A 150 -14.68 9.60 -2.20
C ALA A 150 -13.18 9.25 -2.16
N VAL A 151 -12.66 9.06 -0.95
CA VAL A 151 -11.33 8.48 -0.73
C VAL A 151 -11.45 6.97 -0.82
N VAL A 152 -10.61 6.33 -1.63
CA VAL A 152 -10.52 4.87 -1.71
C VAL A 152 -9.42 4.39 -0.76
N THR A 153 -9.70 3.33 -0.01
CA THR A 153 -8.71 2.69 0.86
C THR A 153 -8.80 1.18 0.74
N PHE A 154 -7.65 0.51 0.88
CA PHE A 154 -7.56 -0.93 0.91
C PHE A 154 -6.88 -1.38 2.21
N ASP A 155 -7.48 -2.32 2.92
CA ASP A 155 -6.77 -3.14 3.88
C ASP A 155 -6.26 -4.43 3.23
N TRP A 156 -5.34 -5.11 3.91
CA TRP A 156 -4.86 -6.41 3.45
C TRP A 156 -4.68 -7.34 4.65
N LYS A 157 -5.54 -8.36 4.71
CA LYS A 157 -5.47 -9.43 5.69
C LYS A 157 -4.71 -10.59 5.06
N THR A 158 -3.40 -10.43 4.94
CA THR A 158 -2.57 -11.41 4.22
C THR A 158 -2.55 -12.77 4.92
N TYR A 159 -2.61 -13.82 4.10
CA TYR A 159 -2.26 -15.18 4.45
C TYR A 159 -0.93 -15.28 5.21
N ASN A 160 -0.84 -16.13 6.24
CA ASN A 160 0.43 -16.40 6.94
C ASN A 160 1.37 -17.26 6.07
N PRO A 161 2.43 -16.69 5.45
CA PRO A 161 3.23 -17.36 4.43
C PRO A 161 4.06 -18.56 4.94
N ASP A 162 4.23 -18.72 6.25
CA ASP A 162 4.93 -19.85 6.86
C ASP A 162 4.09 -21.13 6.92
N THR A 163 2.78 -21.01 6.75
CA THR A 163 1.85 -22.15 6.78
C THR A 163 1.44 -22.57 5.36
N THR A 164 0.67 -23.66 5.23
CA THR A 164 0.12 -24.10 3.92
C THR A 164 -1.35 -23.70 3.70
N ASP A 165 -2.11 -23.53 4.78
CA ASP A 165 -3.55 -23.21 4.82
C ASP A 165 -3.95 -22.15 5.87
N GLY A 166 -3.01 -21.34 6.38
CA GLY A 166 -3.32 -20.29 7.35
C GLY A 166 -4.12 -19.11 6.80
N ASP A 167 -4.50 -18.18 7.67
CA ASP A 167 -5.04 -16.88 7.29
C ASP A 167 -4.31 -15.78 8.08
N ALA A 168 -4.83 -14.55 8.04
CA ALA A 168 -4.26 -13.44 8.82
C ALA A 168 -4.34 -13.63 10.35
N ASN A 169 -5.14 -14.58 10.83
CA ASN A 169 -5.30 -14.92 12.24
C ASN A 169 -4.46 -16.15 12.66
N THR A 170 -3.86 -16.86 11.71
CA THR A 170 -2.93 -17.97 11.98
C THR A 170 -1.64 -17.42 12.59
N ILE A 171 -1.38 -17.76 13.86
CA ILE A 171 -0.25 -17.22 14.65
C ILE A 171 0.98 -18.13 14.69
N GLU A 172 0.89 -19.29 14.05
CA GLU A 172 1.96 -20.27 13.97
C GLU A 172 3.15 -19.78 13.15
N GLY A 173 4.33 -20.33 13.44
CA GLY A 173 5.56 -19.99 12.72
C GLY A 173 6.15 -18.65 13.15
N ARG A 174 6.93 -18.05 12.25
CA ARG A 174 7.57 -16.74 12.45
C ARG A 174 7.50 -15.94 11.13
N PRO A 175 6.29 -15.68 10.60
CA PRO A 175 6.12 -15.16 9.25
C PRO A 175 6.86 -13.85 9.02
N CYS A 176 6.84 -12.94 9.99
CA CYS A 176 7.58 -11.68 9.90
C CYS A 176 9.10 -11.89 9.80
N GLU A 177 9.66 -12.81 10.59
CA GLU A 177 11.09 -13.14 10.52
C GLU A 177 11.42 -13.81 9.18
N GLY A 178 10.58 -14.73 8.71
CA GLY A 178 10.75 -15.42 7.43
C GLY A 178 10.69 -14.47 6.22
N ILE A 179 9.78 -13.50 6.24
CA ILE A 179 9.69 -12.45 5.21
C ILE A 179 10.97 -11.60 5.21
N LEU A 180 11.40 -11.11 6.37
CA LEU A 180 12.54 -10.19 6.50
C LEU A 180 13.88 -10.86 6.19
N ARG A 181 14.06 -12.13 6.56
CA ARG A 181 15.30 -12.88 6.32
C ARG A 181 15.39 -13.50 4.92
N GLY A 182 14.41 -13.29 4.06
CA GLY A 182 14.44 -13.80 2.68
C GLY A 182 14.18 -15.31 2.57
N TRP A 183 13.49 -15.91 3.54
CA TRP A 183 13.15 -17.34 3.51
C TRP A 183 12.03 -17.63 2.49
N SER A 184 11.52 -18.87 2.45
CA SER A 184 10.41 -19.25 1.55
C SER A 184 9.20 -18.32 1.68
N ALA A 185 8.90 -17.85 2.89
CA ALA A 185 7.84 -16.87 3.15
C ALA A 185 8.02 -15.55 2.39
N SER A 186 9.25 -15.09 2.20
CA SER A 186 9.57 -13.87 1.46
C SER A 186 9.09 -13.96 0.01
N LYS A 187 9.30 -15.12 -0.65
CA LYS A 187 8.85 -15.33 -2.04
C LYS A 187 7.32 -15.29 -2.17
N LYS A 188 6.60 -15.94 -1.26
CA LYS A 188 5.12 -15.93 -1.25
C LYS A 188 4.59 -14.51 -1.03
N TYR A 189 5.17 -13.78 -0.08
CA TYR A 189 4.78 -12.41 0.23
C TYR A 189 5.06 -11.45 -0.94
N THR A 190 6.25 -11.54 -1.55
CA THR A 190 6.59 -10.73 -2.74
C THR A 190 5.66 -11.02 -3.91
N PHE A 191 5.30 -12.29 -4.14
CA PHE A 191 4.33 -12.65 -5.17
C PHE A 191 2.98 -11.95 -4.95
N GLN A 192 2.45 -11.95 -3.73
CA GLN A 192 1.20 -11.25 -3.42
C GLN A 192 1.32 -9.73 -3.62
N LEU A 193 2.46 -9.12 -3.26
CA LEU A 193 2.71 -7.70 -3.54
C LEU A 193 2.72 -7.40 -5.04
N ASP A 194 3.29 -8.29 -5.86
CA ASP A 194 3.29 -8.14 -7.32
C ASP A 194 1.87 -8.22 -7.89
N GLU A 195 1.03 -9.12 -7.37
CA GLU A 195 -0.39 -9.19 -7.73
C GLU A 195 -1.15 -7.91 -7.34
N ILE A 196 -0.90 -7.36 -6.15
CA ILE A 196 -1.48 -6.07 -5.73
C ILE A 196 -1.07 -4.96 -6.71
N VAL A 197 0.22 -4.86 -7.04
CA VAL A 197 0.70 -3.87 -8.01
C VAL A 197 0.07 -4.07 -9.39
N ARG A 198 -0.16 -5.33 -9.80
CA ARG A 198 -0.83 -5.62 -11.08
C ARG A 198 -2.29 -5.18 -11.07
N ASN A 199 -3.01 -5.36 -9.96
CA ASN A 199 -4.40 -4.93 -9.82
C ASN A 199 -4.55 -3.40 -9.68
N ILE A 200 -3.67 -2.72 -8.96
CA ILE A 200 -3.67 -1.24 -8.87
C ILE A 200 -3.60 -0.60 -10.26
N LYS A 201 -2.88 -1.23 -11.20
CA LYS A 201 -2.79 -0.73 -12.59
C LYS A 201 -4.09 -0.83 -13.38
N ASN A 202 -5.08 -1.60 -12.91
CA ASN A 202 -6.42 -1.66 -13.49
C ASN A 202 -7.36 -0.61 -12.89
N PHE A 203 -7.04 -0.11 -11.69
CA PHE A 203 -7.79 0.95 -11.01
C PHE A 203 -7.34 2.32 -11.50
N THR A 204 -7.51 2.59 -12.79
CA THR A 204 -7.16 3.88 -13.39
C THR A 204 -8.39 4.69 -13.66
N ASP A 205 -8.29 6.00 -13.44
CA ASP A 205 -9.23 6.96 -13.98
C ASP A 205 -9.20 6.90 -15.52
N ASP A 206 -10.37 6.85 -16.16
CA ASP A 206 -10.49 6.67 -17.61
C ASP A 206 -10.03 7.92 -18.38
N GLU A 207 -10.10 9.11 -17.77
CA GLU A 207 -9.66 10.36 -18.39
C GLU A 207 -8.15 10.58 -18.29
N SER A 208 -7.59 10.44 -17.08
CA SER A 208 -6.17 10.71 -16.84
C SER A 208 -5.26 9.49 -17.02
N GLY A 209 -5.82 8.28 -17.04
CA GLY A 209 -5.07 7.02 -16.98
C GLY A 209 -4.26 6.85 -15.69
N CYS A 210 -4.45 7.73 -14.70
CA CYS A 210 -3.72 7.69 -13.44
C CYS A 210 -4.36 6.69 -12.49
N PRO A 211 -3.57 5.95 -11.69
CA PRO A 211 -4.10 5.11 -10.64
C PRO A 211 -4.91 5.92 -9.61
N ILE A 212 -6.03 5.35 -9.19
CA ILE A 212 -6.95 5.82 -8.14
C ILE A 212 -6.42 5.41 -6.77
#